data_AF-A0A258CPW2-F1
#
_entry.id   AF-A0A258CPW2-F1
#
_cell.length_a   1.000
_cell.length_b   1.000
_cell.length_c   1.000
_cell.angle_alpha   90.00
_cell.angle_beta   90.00
_cell.angle_gamma   90.00
#
_symmetry.space_group_name_H-M   'P 1'
#
loop_
_entity.id
_entity.type
_entity.pdbx_description
1 polymer ?
#
loop_
_entity_poly.entity_id
_entity_poly.type
_entity_poly.pdbx_seq_one_letter_code
_entity_poly.pdbx_strand_id
1 'polypeptide(L)'
;MRSIIEIYEVGSGRVREVLSVDGRIEAPNWAPSGDWLLVNGDGLLFRVPLDRPALVPVDTGAAIRCNNDHGISPDGATIILSSHHEGEGSQ
;
A
#
# COMPACT_ATOMS: atom_id res chain seq x y z
N MET A 1 -14.73 -2.79 10.03
CA MET A 1 -14.54 -1.73 9.02
C MET A 1 -14.14 -2.41 7.72
N ARG A 2 -14.53 -1.87 6.57
CA ARG A 2 -14.20 -2.40 5.25
C ARG A 2 -13.55 -1.29 4.44
N SER A 3 -12.44 -1.59 3.78
CA SER A 3 -11.75 -0.69 2.86
C SER A 3 -11.88 -1.21 1.42
N ILE A 4 -11.90 -0.28 0.45
CA ILE A 4 -11.96 -0.59 -0.98
C ILE A 4 -10.84 0.21 -1.65
N ILE A 5 -9.99 -0.48 -2.41
CA ILE A 5 -9.03 0.16 -3.32
C ILE A 5 -9.72 0.34 -4.66
N GLU A 6 -9.74 1.57 -5.16
CA GLU A 6 -10.28 1.90 -6.47
C GLU A 6 -9.24 2.62 -7.31
N ILE A 7 -9.30 2.43 -8.63
CA ILE A 7 -8.53 3.21 -9.60
C ILE A 7 -9.49 4.13 -10.33
N TYR A 8 -9.18 5.43 -10.29
CA TYR A 8 -9.83 6.46 -11.07
C TYR A 8 -9.00 6.77 -12.32
N GLU A 9 -9.57 6.54 -13.49
CA GLU A 9 -8.98 6.88 -14.77
C GLU A 9 -9.30 8.35 -15.12
N VAL A 10 -8.30 9.22 -15.03
CA VAL A 10 -8.48 10.69 -15.20
C VAL A 10 -9.08 11.07 -16.55
N GLY A 11 -8.65 10.43 -17.64
CA GLY A 11 -9.10 10.80 -18.99
C GLY A 11 -10.56 10.46 -19.28
N SER A 12 -11.10 9.41 -18.68
CA SER A 12 -12.47 8.92 -18.92
C SER A 12 -13.42 9.19 -17.76
N GLY A 13 -12.89 9.51 -16.58
CA GLY A 13 -13.65 9.57 -15.32
C GLY A 13 -14.11 8.21 -14.80
N ARG A 14 -13.67 7.11 -15.40
CA ARG A 14 -14.08 5.75 -15.00
C ARG A 14 -13.42 5.37 -13.68
N VAL A 15 -14.23 4.87 -12.75
CA VAL A 15 -13.77 4.23 -11.51
C VAL A 15 -13.88 2.72 -11.68
N ARG A 16 -12.87 1.98 -11.22
CA ARG A 16 -12.95 0.53 -11.06
C ARG A 16 -12.46 0.11 -9.67
N GLU A 17 -13.20 -0.79 -9.05
CA GLU A 17 -12.73 -1.50 -7.86
C GLU A 17 -11.54 -2.40 -8.24
N VAL A 18 -10.49 -2.38 -7.42
CA VAL A 18 -9.31 -3.23 -7.53
C VAL A 18 -9.39 -4.36 -6.52
N LEU A 19 -9.64 -4.02 -5.25
CA LEU A 19 -9.65 -4.96 -4.15
C LEU A 19 -10.52 -4.44 -3.03
N SER A 20 -11.27 -5.33 -2.39
CA SER A 20 -11.98 -5.04 -1.15
C SER A 20 -11.46 -5.89 -0.01
N VAL A 21 -11.25 -5.26 1.14
CA VAL A 21 -10.60 -5.86 2.30
C VAL A 21 -11.44 -5.61 3.55
N ASP A 22 -11.64 -6.67 4.34
CA ASP A 22 -12.12 -6.54 5.71
C ASP A 22 -10.96 -6.10 6.61
N GLY A 23 -10.99 -4.84 7.03
CA GLY A 23 -9.87 -4.19 7.72
C GLY A 23 -9.64 -2.77 7.22
N ARG A 24 -8.60 -2.13 7.75
CA ARG A 24 -8.17 -0.80 7.31
C ARG A 24 -6.90 -0.94 6.48
N ILE A 25 -6.95 -0.42 5.27
CA ILE A 25 -5.79 -0.21 4.41
C ILE A 25 -5.75 1.24 3.95
N GLU A 26 -4.55 1.79 3.82
CA GLU A 26 -4.32 3.22 3.61
C GLU A 26 -3.12 3.47 2.67
N ALA A 27 -2.94 4.74 2.32
CA ALA A 27 -1.80 5.31 1.59
C ALA A 27 -1.32 4.49 0.36
N PRO A 28 -2.18 4.27 -0.65
CA PRO A 28 -1.78 3.57 -1.87
C PRO A 28 -0.74 4.35 -2.67
N ASN A 29 0.38 3.70 -2.97
CA ASN A 29 1.44 4.20 -3.85
C ASN A 29 1.59 3.30 -5.09
N TRP A 30 1.74 3.92 -6.27
CA TRP A 30 2.00 3.17 -7.51
C TRP A 30 3.44 2.67 -7.58
N ALA A 31 3.61 1.41 -7.97
CA ALA A 31 4.92 0.93 -8.41
C ALA A 31 5.38 1.69 -9.65
N PRO A 32 6.69 1.96 -9.81
CA PRO A 32 7.22 2.55 -11.04
C PRO A 32 6.90 1.76 -12.31
N SER A 33 6.74 0.43 -12.20
CA SER A 33 6.31 -0.46 -13.27
C SER A 33 4.82 -0.33 -13.64
N GLY A 34 4.00 0.26 -12.76
CA GLY A 34 2.57 0.47 -13.00
C GLY A 34 1.67 -0.77 -12.87
N ASP A 35 2.21 -1.91 -12.46
CA ASP A 35 1.51 -3.20 -12.41
C ASP A 35 1.09 -3.64 -11.00
N TRP A 36 1.50 -2.92 -9.95
CA TRP A 36 1.07 -3.15 -8.57
C TRP A 36 1.04 -1.85 -7.75
N LEU A 37 0.34 -1.90 -6.61
CA LEU A 37 0.28 -0.82 -5.61
C LEU A 37 0.95 -1.27 -4.30
N LEU A 38 1.61 -0.36 -3.60
CA LEU A 38 2.02 -0.53 -2.20
C LEU A 38 0.96 0.12 -1.31
N VAL A 39 0.51 -0.57 -0.27
CA VAL A 39 -0.42 -0.04 0.75
C VAL A 39 0.08 -0.40 2.14
N ASN A 40 -0.35 0.33 3.17
CA ASN A 40 -0.18 -0.09 4.56
C ASN A 40 -1.48 -0.59 5.19
N GLY A 41 -1.37 -1.43 6.22
CA GLY A 41 -2.48 -1.92 7.02
C GLY A 41 -1.96 -2.70 8.24
N ASP A 42 -2.60 -2.54 9.40
CA ASP A 42 -2.23 -3.23 10.66
C ASP A 42 -0.72 -3.17 11.01
N GLY A 43 -0.06 -2.05 10.73
CA GLY A 43 1.39 -1.87 10.98
C GLY A 43 2.31 -2.49 9.93
N LEU A 44 1.77 -3.12 8.89
CA LEU A 44 2.51 -3.81 7.84
C LEU A 44 2.34 -3.13 6.48
N LEU A 45 3.17 -3.54 5.51
CA LEU A 45 3.06 -3.14 4.12
C LEU A 45 2.65 -4.33 3.25
N PHE A 46 1.87 -4.05 2.21
CA PHE A 46 1.40 -5.05 1.26
C PHE A 46 1.54 -4.55 -0.17
N ARG A 47 1.96 -5.44 -1.07
CA ARG A 47 1.81 -5.25 -2.51
C ARG A 47 0.41 -5.71 -2.94
N VAL A 48 -0.18 -5.00 -3.89
CA VAL A 48 -1.43 -5.36 -4.54
C VAL A 48 -1.21 -5.44 -6.05
N PRO A 49 -0.92 -6.64 -6.59
CA PRO A 49 -0.80 -6.85 -8.04
C PRO A 49 -2.11 -6.52 -8.76
N LEU A 50 -2.06 -5.83 -9.89
CA LEU A 50 -3.27 -5.42 -10.61
C LEU A 50 -3.87 -6.52 -11.50
N ASP A 51 -3.08 -7.54 -11.85
CA ASP A 51 -3.54 -8.70 -12.63
C ASP A 51 -4.37 -9.68 -11.78
N ARG A 52 -3.95 -9.89 -10.53
CA ARG A 52 -4.63 -10.69 -9.51
C ARG A 52 -4.57 -9.97 -8.16
N PRO A 53 -5.47 -9.01 -7.92
CA PRO A 53 -5.50 -8.23 -6.69
C PRO A 53 -5.65 -9.09 -5.44
N ALA A 54 -4.68 -8.96 -4.54
CA ALA A 54 -4.66 -9.53 -3.20
C ALA A 54 -3.68 -8.73 -2.35
N LEU A 55 -3.81 -8.78 -1.02
CA LEU A 55 -2.78 -8.26 -0.13
C LEU A 55 -1.63 -9.27 -0.06
N VAL A 56 -0.51 -8.94 -0.70
CA VAL A 56 0.72 -9.74 -0.65
C VAL A 56 1.70 -9.07 0.34
N PRO A 57 2.01 -9.69 1.49
CA PRO A 57 2.87 -9.07 2.49
C PRO A 57 4.25 -8.70 1.93
N VAL A 58 4.76 -7.55 2.32
CA VAL A 58 6.17 -7.17 2.13
C VAL A 58 6.92 -7.52 3.40
N ASP A 59 8.01 -8.26 3.27
CA ASP A 59 8.92 -8.49 4.40
C ASP A 59 9.71 -7.21 4.71
N THR A 60 9.35 -6.56 5.80
CA THR A 60 9.99 -5.35 6.33
C THR A 60 10.92 -5.67 7.51
N GLY A 61 11.18 -6.95 7.79
CA GLY A 61 11.96 -7.40 8.93
C GLY A 61 11.36 -6.94 10.25
N ALA A 62 12.14 -6.19 11.05
CA ALA A 62 11.70 -5.70 12.35
C ALA A 62 10.69 -4.53 12.29
N ALA A 63 10.51 -3.91 11.12
CA ALA A 63 9.60 -2.78 10.93
C ALA A 63 8.15 -3.25 10.77
N ILE A 64 7.50 -3.62 11.88
CA ILE A 64 6.12 -4.13 11.92
C ILE A 64 5.11 -3.10 12.48
N ARG A 65 5.49 -1.82 12.51
CA ARG A 65 4.65 -0.70 12.96
C ARG A 65 4.70 0.45 11.94
N CYS A 66 4.59 0.10 10.66
CA CYS A 66 4.56 1.02 9.53
C CYS A 66 3.24 1.78 9.47
N ASN A 67 3.30 3.04 9.02
CA ASN A 67 2.14 3.89 8.74
C ASN A 67 2.17 4.37 7.27
N ASN A 68 1.55 5.53 7.01
CA ASN A 68 1.43 6.13 5.68
C ASN A 68 2.77 6.60 5.08
N ASP A 69 3.84 6.73 5.88
CA ASP A 69 5.13 7.25 5.44
C ASP A 69 5.97 6.14 4.80
N HIS A 70 5.59 5.75 3.58
CA HIS A 70 6.32 4.79 2.77
C HIS A 70 6.34 5.20 1.30
N GLY A 71 7.31 4.71 0.55
CA GLY A 71 7.49 5.02 -0.86
C GLY A 71 8.41 4.03 -1.57
N ILE A 72 8.46 4.13 -2.89
CA ILE A 72 9.20 3.21 -3.76
C ILE A 72 10.25 4.04 -4.50
N SER A 73 11.49 3.55 -4.56
CA SER A 73 12.55 4.19 -5.34
C SER A 73 12.18 4.26 -6.83
N PRO A 74 12.69 5.24 -7.60
CA PRO A 74 12.32 5.39 -9.01
C PRO A 74 12.61 4.16 -9.89
N ASP A 75 13.61 3.37 -9.55
CA ASP A 75 13.95 2.11 -10.23
C ASP A 75 13.10 0.91 -9.78
N GLY A 76 12.22 1.10 -8.78
CA GLY A 76 11.35 0.05 -8.22
C GLY A 76 12.06 -0.94 -7.30
N ALA A 77 13.37 -0.79 -7.08
CA ALA A 77 14.18 -1.80 -6.39
C ALA A 77 14.10 -1.70 -4.85
N THR A 78 13.78 -0.52 -4.32
CA THR A 78 13.82 -0.23 -2.88
C THR A 78 12.50 0.33 -2.39
N ILE A 79 12.03 -0.16 -1.25
CA ILE A 79 10.96 0.46 -0.47
C ILE A 79 11.61 1.23 0.67
N ILE A 80 11.25 2.51 0.81
CA ILE A 80 11.64 3.36 1.94
C ILE A 80 10.40 3.51 2.81
N LEU A 81 10.56 3.38 4.13
CA LEU A 81 9.46 3.44 5.09
C LEU A 81 9.91 4.06 6.41
N SER A 82 8.96 4.55 7.18
CA SER A 82 9.10 4.78 8.62
C SER A 82 8.37 3.68 9.39
N SER A 83 8.88 3.33 10.57
CA SER A 83 8.21 2.40 11.50
C SER A 83 8.36 2.90 12.91
N HIS A 84 7.27 2.84 13.66
CA HIS A 84 7.26 3.26 15.05
C HIS A 84 8.07 2.31 15.93
N HIS A 85 8.82 2.87 16.87
CA HIS A 85 9.43 2.10 17.96
C HIS A 85 8.50 2.09 19.19
N GLU A 86 7.81 3.21 19.49
CA GLU A 86 6.91 3.41 20.63
C GLU A 86 5.64 4.21 20.23
N GLY A 87 4.47 3.89 20.82
CA GLY A 87 3.21 4.64 20.62
C GLY A 87 2.30 4.26 19.43
N GLU A 88 1.12 4.89 19.36
CA GLU A 88 0.08 4.69 18.32
C GLU A 88 -0.09 6.00 17.51
N GLY A 89 0.82 6.32 16.58
CA GLY A 89 0.73 7.55 15.76
C GLY A 89 2.07 8.03 15.21
N SER A 90 2.09 9.06 14.36
CA SER A 90 3.32 9.66 13.81
C SER A 90 4.28 10.13 14.92
N GLN A 91 5.58 9.91 14.72
CA GLN A 91 6.67 10.54 15.47
C GLN A 91 7.33 11.56 14.56
#